data_AF-A0AAV4FN25-F1
#
_entry.id   AF-A0AAV4FN25-F1
#
_cell.length_a   1.000
_cell.length_b   1.000
_cell.length_c   1.000
_cell.angle_alpha   90.00
_cell.angle_beta   90.00
_cell.angle_gamma   90.00
#
_symmetry.space_group_name_H-M   'P 1'
#
loop_
_entity.id
_entity.type
_entity.pdbx_description
1 polymer ?
#
loop_
_entity_poly.entity_id
_entity_poly.type
_entity_poly.pdbx_seq_one_letter_code
_entity_poly.pdbx_strand_id
1 'polypeptide(L)'
;MNLNKATSSDKIPVELFDALSETCLIHFTELLNLIYDTEQWPSDLKNKSAFITLIKGLAQLSAKTTSHLVSHATKILLCIVMTRIKSKIRPEIVKSQFGFVPDKGTRNAIFTLSGLMERAVEVQYDVYLCFIDYSKAFDKVKHSEFFGNLDQLNIEGKDLRILRNLY
;
A
#
# COMPACT_ATOMS: atom_id res chain seq x y z
N MET A 1 -13.43 4.38 -3.43
CA MET A 1 -12.39 5.05 -2.61
C MET A 1 -13.08 5.94 -1.60
N ASN A 2 -12.45 6.30 -0.49
CA ASN A 2 -13.06 7.27 0.44
C ASN A 2 -13.05 8.66 -0.18
N LEU A 3 -14.10 9.45 0.05
CA LEU A 3 -14.24 10.84 -0.38
C LEU A 3 -13.32 11.79 0.43
N ASN A 4 -13.23 13.05 0.00
CA ASN A 4 -12.45 14.13 0.59
C ASN A 4 -10.95 13.83 0.68
N LYS A 5 -10.41 13.17 -0.34
CA LYS A 5 -8.98 12.86 -0.43
C LYS A 5 -8.23 13.98 -1.15
N ALA A 6 -7.04 14.29 -0.64
CA ALA A 6 -6.14 15.23 -1.30
C ALA A 6 -5.82 14.77 -2.72
N THR A 7 -5.81 15.73 -3.64
CA THR A 7 -5.47 15.50 -5.04
C THR A 7 -3.96 15.38 -5.22
N SER A 8 -3.55 14.76 -6.33
CA SER A 8 -2.15 14.75 -6.74
C SER A 8 -1.82 16.04 -7.52
N SER A 9 -0.66 16.09 -8.17
CA SER A 9 -0.29 17.19 -9.07
C SER A 9 -1.26 17.38 -10.25
N ASP A 10 -2.05 16.37 -10.60
CA ASP A 10 -3.12 16.46 -11.59
C ASP A 10 -4.33 17.30 -11.15
N LYS A 11 -4.45 17.59 -9.84
CA LYS A 11 -5.57 18.31 -9.22
C LYS A 11 -6.95 17.66 -9.46
N ILE A 12 -6.99 16.36 -9.77
CA ILE A 12 -8.25 15.65 -10.03
C ILE A 12 -8.80 15.04 -8.72
N PRO A 13 -9.97 15.51 -8.23
CA PRO A 13 -10.60 14.98 -7.02
C PRO A 13 -11.17 13.58 -7.22
N VAL A 14 -11.28 12.81 -6.14
CA VAL A 14 -11.84 11.45 -6.20
C VAL A 14 -13.34 11.46 -6.51
N GLU A 15 -14.02 12.53 -6.10
CA GLU A 15 -15.44 12.82 -6.33
C GLU A 15 -15.78 12.85 -7.82
N LEU A 16 -14.83 13.26 -8.68
CA LEU A 16 -15.04 13.26 -10.12
C LEU A 16 -15.23 11.83 -10.66
N PHE A 17 -14.48 10.86 -10.13
CA PHE A 17 -14.60 9.46 -10.54
C PHE A 17 -15.90 8.82 -10.04
N ASP A 18 -16.40 9.27 -8.89
CA ASP A 18 -17.68 8.83 -8.33
C ASP A 18 -18.88 9.43 -9.10
N ALA A 19 -18.70 10.62 -9.66
CA ALA A 19 -19.71 11.34 -10.44
C ALA A 19 -19.66 11.09 -11.95
N LEU A 20 -18.85 10.13 -12.43
CA LEU A 20 -18.79 9.81 -13.87
C LEU A 20 -20.15 9.28 -14.34
N SER A 21 -20.62 9.80 -15.49
CA SER A 21 -21.73 9.20 -16.21
C SER A 21 -21.34 7.81 -16.73
N GLU A 22 -22.34 7.00 -17.08
CA GLU A 22 -22.12 5.65 -17.63
C GLU A 22 -21.21 5.66 -18.87
N THR A 23 -21.42 6.61 -19.79
CA THR A 23 -20.56 6.77 -20.98
C THR A 23 -19.11 7.11 -20.60
N CYS A 24 -18.91 8.01 -19.65
CA CYS A 24 -17.57 8.37 -19.19
C CYS A 24 -16.88 7.21 -18.46
N LEU A 25 -17.65 6.39 -17.72
CA LEU A 25 -17.14 5.21 -17.03
C LEU A 25 -16.66 4.14 -18.03
N ILE A 26 -17.37 3.95 -19.14
CA ILE A 26 -16.94 3.06 -20.23
C ILE A 26 -15.58 3.50 -20.78
N HIS A 27 -15.46 4.76 -21.19
CA HIS A 27 -14.20 5.28 -21.73
C HIS A 27 -13.05 5.26 -20.71
N PHE A 28 -13.35 5.54 -19.44
CA PHE A 28 -12.36 5.42 -18.38
C PHE A 28 -11.90 3.96 -18.22
N THR A 29 -12.83 3.00 -18.27
CA THR A 29 -12.50 1.57 -18.21
C THR A 29 -11.68 1.12 -19.41
N GLU A 30 -12.01 1.57 -20.62
CA GLU A 30 -11.24 1.33 -21.84
C GLU A 30 -9.80 1.86 -21.71
N LEU A 31 -9.63 3.06 -21.16
CA LEU A 31 -8.31 3.62 -20.88
C LEU A 31 -7.52 2.76 -19.89
N LEU A 32 -8.12 2.32 -18.78
CA LEU A 32 -7.45 1.45 -17.81
C LEU A 32 -7.08 0.09 -18.42
N ASN A 33 -7.95 -0.47 -19.25
CA ASN A 33 -7.68 -1.72 -19.97
C ASN A 33 -6.55 -1.54 -20.97
N LEU A 34 -6.51 -0.43 -21.71
CA LEU A 34 -5.42 -0.14 -22.64
C LEU A 34 -4.07 -0.06 -21.91
N ILE A 35 -4.01 0.63 -20.76
CA ILE A 35 -2.80 0.69 -19.92
C ILE A 35 -2.40 -0.71 -19.45
N TYR A 36 -3.36 -1.49 -18.99
CA TYR A 36 -3.12 -2.85 -18.50
C TYR A 36 -2.66 -3.81 -19.60
N ASP A 37 -3.25 -3.72 -20.80
CA ASP A 37 -2.97 -4.61 -21.92
C ASP A 37 -1.66 -4.30 -22.62
N THR A 38 -1.33 -3.02 -22.76
CA THR A 38 -0.04 -2.56 -23.28
C THR A 38 1.06 -2.67 -22.24
N GLU A 39 0.70 -2.78 -20.95
CA GLU A 39 1.61 -2.75 -19.81
C GLU A 39 2.42 -1.44 -19.71
N GLN A 40 1.99 -0.38 -20.42
CA GLN A 40 2.67 0.89 -20.52
C GLN A 40 1.90 1.98 -19.78
N TRP A 41 2.58 2.63 -18.83
CA TRP A 41 2.01 3.76 -18.10
C TRP A 41 2.16 5.06 -18.91
N PRO A 42 1.07 5.82 -19.12
CA PRO A 42 1.17 7.18 -19.62
C PRO A 42 2.07 8.01 -18.71
N SER A 43 2.94 8.85 -19.29
CA SER A 43 3.85 9.74 -18.54
C SER A 43 3.11 10.57 -17.50
N ASP A 44 1.88 10.99 -17.84
CA ASP A 44 1.01 11.77 -16.98
C ASP A 44 0.49 11.01 -15.76
N LEU A 45 0.39 9.67 -15.82
CA LEU A 45 -0.03 8.85 -14.68
C LEU A 45 1.14 8.27 -13.90
N LYS A 46 2.31 8.12 -14.56
CA LYS A 46 3.55 7.63 -13.95
C LYS A 46 4.30 8.73 -13.19
N ASN A 47 4.50 9.90 -13.82
CA ASN A 47 5.45 10.91 -13.34
C ASN A 47 4.78 12.05 -12.57
N LYS A 48 3.48 12.29 -12.77
CA LYS A 48 2.75 13.36 -12.05
C LYS A 48 2.36 12.83 -10.66
N SER A 49 3.25 13.00 -9.70
CA SER A 49 2.99 12.79 -8.28
C SER A 49 3.26 14.05 -7.48
N ALA A 50 2.46 14.28 -6.43
CA ALA A 50 2.70 15.36 -5.49
C ALA A 50 3.42 14.83 -4.25
N PHE A 51 4.50 15.50 -3.86
CA PHE A 51 5.22 15.21 -2.62
C PHE A 51 4.77 16.20 -1.56
N ILE A 52 4.13 15.71 -0.50
CA ILE A 52 3.70 16.55 0.62
C ILE A 52 4.48 16.17 1.86
N THR A 53 5.18 17.13 2.44
CA THR A 53 5.83 16.93 3.73
C THR A 53 4.80 17.13 4.84
N LEU A 54 4.53 16.08 5.59
CA LEU A 54 3.69 16.09 6.78
C LEU A 54 4.57 16.21 8.02
N ILE A 55 4.18 17.10 8.94
CA ILE A 55 4.80 17.21 10.26
C ILE A 55 3.98 16.34 11.21
N LYS A 56 4.62 15.34 11.82
CA LYS A 56 3.96 14.47 12.82
C LYS A 56 4.13 15.05 14.23
N GLY A 57 3.01 15.26 14.92
CA GLY A 57 2.97 15.69 16.33
C GLY A 57 3.21 17.19 16.54
N LEU A 58 3.03 17.64 17.79
CA LEU A 58 3.08 19.08 18.16
C LEU A 58 4.50 19.62 18.45
N ALA A 59 5.53 18.77 18.58
CA ALA A 59 6.74 19.17 19.31
C ALA A 59 8.11 18.98 18.61
N GLN A 60 8.22 18.43 17.40
CA GLN A 60 9.55 18.22 16.82
C GLN A 60 9.63 18.37 15.29
N LEU A 61 10.38 19.38 14.84
CA LEU A 61 10.81 19.60 13.45
C LEU A 61 11.53 18.39 12.81
N SER A 62 11.98 17.44 13.62
CA SER A 62 12.70 16.22 13.21
C SER A 62 11.78 15.10 12.70
N ALA A 63 10.48 15.13 12.99
CA ALA A 63 9.52 14.09 12.59
C ALA A 63 8.76 14.44 11.28
N LYS A 64 9.48 14.94 10.27
CA LYS A 64 8.91 15.18 8.93
C LYS A 64 8.81 13.87 8.17
N THR A 65 7.62 13.53 7.70
CA THR A 65 7.40 12.39 6.79
C THR A 65 6.99 12.93 5.42
N THR A 66 7.66 12.51 4.36
CA THR A 66 7.26 12.85 3.00
C THR A 66 6.23 11.82 2.52
N SER A 67 5.05 12.29 2.13
CA SER A 67 3.99 11.48 1.55
C SER A 67 3.97 11.69 0.05
N HIS A 68 3.97 10.58 -0.70
CA HIS A 68 3.82 10.58 -2.14
C HIS A 68 2.34 10.41 -2.51
N LEU A 69 1.77 11.38 -3.22
CA LEU A 69 0.42 11.34 -3.74
C LEU A 69 0.46 11.08 -5.24
N VAL A 70 0.11 9.86 -5.62
CA VAL A 70 -0.16 9.48 -7.01
C VAL A 70 -1.60 9.85 -7.41
N SER A 71 -1.83 10.00 -8.72
CA SER A 71 -3.16 10.26 -9.30
C SER A 71 -4.20 9.25 -8.81
N HIS A 72 -5.45 9.71 -8.63
CA HIS A 72 -6.56 8.84 -8.30
C HIS A 72 -6.78 7.77 -9.38
N ALA A 73 -6.58 8.08 -10.66
CA ALA A 73 -6.67 7.10 -11.74
C ALA A 73 -5.62 5.99 -11.59
N THR A 74 -4.37 6.35 -11.30
CA THR A 74 -3.28 5.40 -10.99
C THR A 74 -3.65 4.52 -9.79
N LYS A 75 -4.18 5.10 -8.71
CA LYS A 75 -4.63 4.35 -7.53
C LYS A 75 -5.77 3.38 -7.87
N ILE A 76 -6.72 3.76 -8.73
CA ILE A 76 -7.83 2.88 -9.14
C ILE A 76 -7.26 1.62 -9.81
N LEU A 77 -6.36 1.79 -10.79
CA LEU A 77 -5.74 0.64 -11.46
C LEU A 77 -4.94 -0.23 -10.49
N LEU A 78 -4.15 0.37 -9.59
CA LEU A 78 -3.40 -0.36 -8.57
C LEU A 78 -4.33 -1.12 -7.60
N CYS A 79 -5.48 -0.55 -7.24
CA CYS A 79 -6.48 -1.25 -6.42
C CYS A 79 -7.07 -2.46 -7.15
N ILE A 80 -7.31 -2.35 -8.46
CA ILE A 80 -7.79 -3.48 -9.29
C ILE A 80 -6.72 -4.58 -9.32
N VAL A 81 -5.48 -4.25 -9.66
CA VAL A 81 -4.35 -5.20 -9.69
C VAL A 81 -4.14 -5.85 -8.31
N MET A 82 -4.14 -5.04 -7.25
CA MET A 82 -4.01 -5.53 -5.87
C MET A 82 -5.11 -6.53 -5.52
N THR A 83 -6.36 -6.27 -5.95
CA THR A 83 -7.49 -7.17 -5.71
C THR A 83 -7.30 -8.51 -6.42
N ARG A 84 -6.73 -8.53 -7.64
CA ARG A 84 -6.42 -9.75 -8.39
C ARG A 84 -5.34 -10.60 -7.73
N ILE A 85 -4.27 -9.97 -7.22
CA ILE A 85 -3.13 -10.69 -6.61
C ILE A 85 -3.34 -11.03 -5.14
N LYS A 86 -4.30 -10.39 -4.46
CA LYS A 86 -4.51 -10.52 -3.00
C LYS A 86 -4.74 -11.96 -2.55
N SER A 87 -5.44 -12.77 -3.34
CA SER A 87 -5.71 -14.18 -3.02
C SER A 87 -4.44 -15.03 -2.98
N LYS A 88 -3.42 -14.68 -3.79
CA LYS A 88 -2.11 -15.33 -3.79
C LYS A 88 -1.22 -14.88 -2.64
N ILE A 89 -1.29 -13.60 -2.26
CA ILE A 89 -0.47 -13.04 -1.17
C ILE A 89 -0.99 -13.45 0.21
N ARG A 90 -2.30 -13.54 0.39
CA ARG A 90 -2.90 -13.72 1.73
C ARG A 90 -2.44 -14.98 2.47
N PRO A 91 -2.28 -16.16 1.84
CA PRO A 91 -1.76 -17.37 2.49
C PRO A 91 -0.32 -17.22 3.00
N GLU A 92 0.48 -16.37 2.35
CA GLU A 92 1.90 -16.15 2.66
C GLU A 92 2.12 -15.22 3.86
N ILE A 93 1.07 -14.51 4.30
CA ILE A 93 1.16 -13.60 5.44
C ILE A 93 1.22 -14.40 6.75
N VAL A 94 2.32 -14.26 7.48
CA VAL A 94 2.52 -14.92 8.78
C VAL A 94 1.41 -14.55 9.79
N LYS A 95 0.99 -15.53 10.62
CA LYS A 95 -0.10 -15.35 11.59
C LYS A 95 0.19 -14.26 12.63
N SER A 96 1.47 -14.02 12.95
CA SER A 96 1.93 -12.97 13.86
C SER A 96 1.92 -11.57 13.24
N GLN A 97 1.62 -11.42 11.94
CA GLN A 97 1.46 -10.11 11.32
C GLN A 97 0.11 -9.51 11.71
N PHE A 98 0.15 -8.29 12.23
CA PHE A 98 -1.03 -7.49 12.59
C PHE A 98 -1.20 -6.25 11.71
N GLY A 99 -0.11 -5.69 11.18
CA GLY A 99 -0.16 -4.53 10.28
C GLY A 99 -0.62 -4.91 8.88
N PHE A 100 -1.47 -4.08 8.26
CA PHE A 100 -1.99 -4.26 6.90
C PHE A 100 -2.77 -5.57 6.66
N VAL A 101 -3.21 -6.24 7.72
CA VAL A 101 -4.05 -7.45 7.63
C VAL A 101 -5.49 -7.08 7.99
N PRO A 102 -6.50 -7.44 7.17
CA PRO A 102 -7.90 -7.22 7.51
C PRO A 102 -8.23 -7.79 8.89
N ASP A 103 -9.07 -7.07 9.65
CA ASP A 103 -9.56 -7.46 10.97
C ASP A 103 -8.47 -7.61 12.05
N LYS A 104 -7.23 -7.19 11.77
CA LYS A 104 -6.16 -7.07 12.75
C LYS A 104 -5.69 -5.63 12.83
N GLY A 105 -5.33 -5.20 14.04
CA GLY A 105 -4.68 -3.91 14.26
C GLY A 105 -3.81 -3.91 15.50
N THR A 106 -3.27 -2.74 15.82
CA THR A 106 -2.36 -2.55 16.96
C THR A 106 -2.97 -3.01 18.29
N ARG A 107 -4.29 -2.87 18.47
CA ARG A 107 -4.99 -3.35 19.66
C ARG A 107 -4.88 -4.87 19.82
N ASN A 108 -5.01 -5.63 18.73
CA ASN A 108 -4.86 -7.08 18.77
C ASN A 108 -3.41 -7.47 19.08
N ALA A 109 -2.44 -6.78 18.48
CA ALA A 109 -1.01 -7.02 18.74
C ALA A 109 -0.65 -6.79 20.21
N ILE A 110 -1.10 -5.67 20.79
CA ILE A 110 -0.89 -5.35 22.21
C ILE A 110 -1.57 -6.41 23.09
N PHE A 111 -2.83 -6.76 22.81
CA PHE A 111 -3.55 -7.77 23.57
C PHE A 111 -2.83 -9.12 23.56
N THR A 112 -2.38 -9.60 22.39
CA THR A 112 -1.63 -10.84 22.26
C THR A 112 -0.30 -10.78 23.02
N LEU A 113 0.43 -9.67 22.92
CA LEU A 113 1.71 -9.49 23.62
C LEU A 113 1.50 -9.47 25.14
N SER A 114 0.55 -8.68 25.64
CA SER A 114 0.21 -8.60 27.06
C SER A 114 -0.17 -9.96 27.63
N GLY A 115 -1.04 -10.71 26.96
CA GLY A 115 -1.42 -12.05 27.41
C GLY A 115 -0.25 -13.04 27.44
N LEU A 116 0.67 -12.95 26.48
CA LEU A 116 1.89 -13.78 26.47
C LEU A 116 2.83 -13.42 27.63
N MET A 117 2.98 -12.13 27.93
CA MET A 117 3.78 -11.66 29.07
C MET A 117 3.17 -12.11 30.41
N GLU A 118 1.86 -11.95 30.58
CA GLU A 118 1.14 -12.39 31.79
C GLU A 118 1.34 -13.88 32.04
N ARG A 119 1.18 -14.72 31.00
CA ARG A 119 1.39 -16.17 31.10
C ARG A 119 2.82 -16.54 31.46
N ALA A 120 3.81 -15.86 30.89
CA ALA A 120 5.21 -16.11 31.21
C ALA A 120 5.54 -15.78 32.68
N VAL A 121 5.00 -14.67 33.20
CA VAL A 121 5.15 -14.29 34.60
C VAL A 121 4.43 -15.27 35.53
N GLU A 122 3.21 -15.72 35.18
CA GLU A 122 2.46 -16.74 35.94
C GLU A 122 3.26 -18.04 36.14
N VAL A 123 4.03 -18.45 35.13
CA VAL A 123 4.88 -19.66 35.17
C VAL A 123 6.34 -19.38 35.57
N GLN A 124 6.61 -18.19 36.14
CA GLN A 124 7.91 -17.74 36.65
C GLN A 124 9.05 -17.74 35.63
N TYR A 125 8.75 -17.38 34.38
CA TYR A 125 9.77 -17.08 33.37
C TYR A 125 10.00 -15.59 33.25
N ASP A 126 11.28 -15.20 33.15
CA ASP A 126 11.66 -13.83 32.81
C ASP A 126 11.31 -13.50 31.36
N VAL A 127 10.76 -12.30 31.13
CA VAL A 127 10.38 -11.82 29.80
C VAL A 127 11.26 -10.66 29.39
N TYR A 128 11.90 -10.77 28.23
CA TYR A 128 12.69 -9.71 27.62
C TYR A 128 12.06 -9.31 26.28
N LEU A 129 11.89 -8.01 26.05
CA LEU A 129 11.32 -7.48 24.82
C LEU A 129 12.36 -6.70 24.03
N CYS A 130 12.47 -6.99 22.72
CA CYS A 130 13.29 -6.25 21.78
C CYS A 130 12.37 -5.62 20.72
N PHE A 131 12.34 -4.28 20.67
CA PHE A 131 11.59 -3.54 19.66
C PHE A 131 12.52 -3.12 18.53
N ILE A 132 12.16 -3.50 17.30
CA ILE A 132 12.91 -3.18 16.08
C ILE A 132 12.03 -2.27 15.23
N ASP A 133 12.57 -1.10 14.85
CA ASP A 133 11.91 -0.17 13.94
C ASP A 133 12.80 0.13 12.72
N TYR A 134 12.21 0.08 11.53
CA TYR A 134 12.93 0.31 10.28
C TYR A 134 12.84 1.79 9.86
N SER A 135 13.99 2.45 9.79
CA SER A 135 14.06 3.83 9.31
C SER A 135 13.70 3.93 7.82
N LYS A 136 12.64 4.69 7.50
CA LYS A 136 12.15 4.91 6.12
C LYS A 136 11.91 3.60 5.36
N ALA A 137 11.18 2.67 5.97
CA ALA A 137 11.00 1.31 5.46
C ALA A 137 10.54 1.24 3.99
N PHE A 138 9.63 2.11 3.56
CA PHE A 138 9.14 2.13 2.16
C PHE A 138 10.15 2.73 1.18
N ASP A 139 10.91 3.75 1.59
CA ASP A 139 11.91 4.41 0.73
C ASP A 139 13.15 3.53 0.50
N LYS A 140 13.39 2.55 1.38
CA LYS A 140 14.56 1.67 1.36
C LYS A 140 14.30 0.29 0.75
N VAL A 141 13.12 0.07 0.17
CA VAL A 141 12.80 -1.20 -0.49
C VAL A 141 13.67 -1.36 -1.74
N LYS A 142 14.39 -2.48 -1.85
CA LYS A 142 15.09 -2.85 -3.08
C LYS A 142 14.08 -3.46 -4.05
N HIS A 143 13.69 -2.71 -5.09
CA HIS A 143 12.66 -3.15 -6.03
C HIS A 143 13.01 -4.45 -6.75
N SER A 144 14.28 -4.69 -7.09
CA SER A 144 14.73 -5.96 -7.71
C SER A 144 14.41 -7.17 -6.82
N GLU A 145 14.76 -7.09 -5.53
CA GLU A 145 14.49 -8.16 -4.54
C GLU A 145 12.99 -8.32 -4.29
N PHE A 146 12.27 -7.19 -4.16
CA PHE A 146 10.83 -7.20 -3.97
C PHE A 146 10.11 -7.91 -5.11
N PHE A 147 10.44 -7.57 -6.35
CA PHE A 147 9.84 -8.20 -7.51
C PHE A 147 10.30 -9.64 -7.73
N GLY A 148 11.53 -10.00 -7.32
CA GLY A 148 12.00 -11.39 -7.32
C GLY A 148 11.23 -12.26 -6.31
N ASN A 149 10.87 -11.72 -5.15
CA ASN A 149 10.02 -12.42 -4.18
C ASN A 149 8.60 -12.64 -4.73
N LEU A 150 8.04 -11.67 -5.46
CA LEU A 150 6.72 -11.83 -6.08
C LEU A 150 6.73 -12.90 -7.19
N ASP A 151 7.81 -13.01 -7.97
CA ASP A 151 7.99 -14.10 -8.93
C ASP A 151 7.94 -15.47 -8.24
N GLN A 152 8.66 -15.62 -7.11
CA GLN A 152 8.69 -16.87 -6.34
C GLN A 152 7.32 -17.27 -5.78
N LEU A 153 6.44 -16.29 -5.55
CA LEU A 153 5.05 -16.51 -5.14
C LEU A 153 4.09 -16.80 -6.31
N ASN A 154 4.61 -17.01 -7.52
CA ASN A 154 3.83 -17.21 -8.75
C ASN A 154 2.85 -16.05 -9.03
N ILE A 155 3.22 -14.84 -8.60
CA ILE A 155 2.53 -13.60 -8.97
C ILE A 155 3.20 -13.10 -10.23
N GLU A 156 2.79 -13.63 -11.38
CA GLU A 156 3.43 -13.39 -12.67
C GLU A 156 2.46 -12.78 -13.70
N GLY A 157 2.96 -12.55 -14.92
CA GLY A 157 2.17 -12.04 -16.03
C GLY A 157 1.91 -10.53 -15.96
N LYS A 158 0.79 -10.10 -16.56
CA LYS A 158 0.43 -8.69 -16.72
C LYS A 158 0.34 -7.95 -15.37
N ASP A 159 -0.24 -8.58 -14.35
CA ASP A 159 -0.39 -8.00 -13.01
C ASP A 159 0.97 -7.64 -12.38
N LEU A 160 2.02 -8.44 -12.60
CA LEU A 160 3.36 -8.12 -12.11
C LEU A 160 4.07 -7.10 -13.00
N ARG A 161 3.97 -7.26 -14.32
CA ARG A 161 4.66 -6.38 -15.28
C ARG A 161 4.15 -4.95 -15.19
N ILE A 162 2.85 -4.74 -14.99
CA ILE A 162 2.30 -3.39 -14.78
C ILE A 162 2.83 -2.74 -13.49
N LEU A 163 3.04 -3.52 -12.42
CA LEU A 163 3.65 -3.03 -11.19
C LEU A 163 5.14 -2.70 -11.40
N ARG A 164 5.89 -3.59 -12.06
CA ARG A 164 7.30 -3.37 -12.40
C ARG A 164 7.50 -2.12 -13.23
N ASN A 165 6.64 -1.89 -14.22
CA ASN A 165 6.73 -0.76 -15.13
C ASN A 165 6.31 0.57 -14.46
N LEU A 166 5.67 0.53 -13.29
CA LEU A 166 5.36 1.74 -12.52
C LEU A 166 6.56 2.23 -11.71
N TYR A 167 7.31 1.29 -11.11
CA TYR A 167 8.54 1.57 -10.35
C TYR A 167 9.78 1.60 -11.25
#